data_AF-A0A0D2ZXI6-F1
#
_entry.id   AF-A0A0D2ZXI6-F1
#
_cell.length_a   1.000
_cell.length_b   1.000
_cell.length_c   1.000
_cell.angle_alpha   90.00
_cell.angle_beta   90.00
_cell.angle_gamma   90.00
#
_symmetry.space_group_name_H-M   'P 1'
#
loop_
_entity.id
_entity.type
_entity.pdbx_description
1 polymer ?
#
loop_
_entity_poly.entity_id
_entity_poly.type
_entity_poly.pdbx_seq_one_letter_code
_entity_poly.pdbx_strand_id
1 'polypeptide(L)'
;NKNYAYDPKEERWVQEAGFVGLGRITGPLCVIGNEIFAEHDRKYTWYNPTNGKQQVIDGLNDVYKKRANNYRTIQLVNHGGKLVILWNETRRKRKRLWCAVVSLEERSTPLGTRMRGKVERCDLLLDSAHKSYMLSSCLSVLL
;
A
#
# COMPACT_ATOMS: atom_id res chain seq x y z
N ASN A 1 -1.46 -12.77 19.00
CA ASN A 1 -0.51 -12.50 17.91
C ASN A 1 0.54 -11.53 18.39
N LYS A 2 1.83 -11.86 18.22
CA LYS A 2 2.95 -10.96 18.50
C LYS A 2 3.48 -10.42 17.17
N ASN A 3 3.76 -9.12 17.11
CA ASN A 3 4.39 -8.48 15.94
C ASN A 3 5.90 -8.36 16.18
N TYR A 4 6.69 -8.60 15.14
CA TYR A 4 8.15 -8.50 15.19
C TYR A 4 8.65 -7.60 14.06
N ALA A 5 9.73 -6.87 14.32
CA ALA A 5 10.49 -6.17 13.30
C ALA A 5 11.95 -6.62 13.36
N TYR A 6 12.63 -6.62 12.23
CA TYR A 6 14.06 -6.89 12.19
C TYR A 6 14.81 -5.58 12.40
N ASP A 7 15.65 -5.51 13.43
CA ASP A 7 16.59 -4.42 13.65
C ASP A 7 17.91 -4.80 12.96
N PRO A 8 18.29 -4.13 11.86
CA PRO A 8 19.52 -4.44 11.15
C PRO A 8 20.77 -3.98 11.89
N LYS A 9 20.67 -3.02 12.84
CA LYS A 9 21.82 -2.56 13.63
C LYS A 9 22.17 -3.57 14.71
N GLU A 10 21.15 -4.13 15.33
CA GLU A 10 21.27 -5.14 16.38
C GLU A 10 21.25 -6.58 15.84
N GLU A 11 21.08 -6.72 14.51
CA GLU A 11 20.98 -7.97 13.76
C GLU A 11 19.97 -8.98 14.32
N ARG A 12 18.89 -8.50 14.94
CA ARG A 12 17.92 -9.35 15.65
C ARG A 12 16.47 -8.96 15.41
N TRP A 13 15.58 -9.91 15.62
CA TRP A 13 14.15 -9.65 15.67
C TRP A 13 13.76 -9.07 17.03
N VAL A 14 13.17 -7.88 17.01
CA VAL A 14 12.62 -7.19 18.19
C VAL A 14 11.10 -7.30 18.18
N GLN A 15 10.53 -7.72 19.32
CA GLN A 15 9.08 -7.75 19.51
C GLN A 15 8.56 -6.31 19.66
N GLU A 16 7.45 -5.99 19.00
CA GLU A 16 6.71 -4.72 19.20
C GLU A 16 7.58 -3.46 19.06
N ALA A 17 8.45 -3.41 18.04
CA ALA A 17 9.36 -2.30 17.73
C ALA A 17 8.66 -0.97 17.35
N GLY A 18 7.85 -0.41 18.25
CA GLY A 18 7.04 0.79 18.02
C GLY A 18 5.72 0.54 17.28
N PHE A 19 5.39 -0.72 16.94
CA PHE A 19 4.19 -1.10 16.18
C PHE A 19 2.99 -1.53 17.05
N VAL A 20 2.82 -0.90 18.22
CA VAL A 20 1.69 -1.19 19.12
C VAL A 20 0.39 -0.89 18.38
N GLY A 21 -0.58 -1.83 18.42
CA GLY A 21 -1.88 -1.66 17.75
C GLY A 21 -1.88 -1.92 16.24
N LEU A 22 -0.75 -2.28 15.64
CA LEU A 22 -0.71 -2.73 14.25
C LEU A 22 -1.45 -4.08 14.14
N GLY A 23 -2.63 -4.05 13.52
CA GLY A 23 -3.43 -5.25 13.24
C GLY A 23 -2.70 -6.22 12.29
N ARG A 24 -3.27 -7.41 12.10
CA ARG A 24 -2.71 -8.42 11.19
C ARG A 24 -2.71 -7.87 9.75
N ILE A 25 -1.53 -7.60 9.21
CA ILE A 25 -1.37 -7.24 7.80
C ILE A 25 -1.41 -8.52 6.98
N THR A 26 -2.51 -8.74 6.25
CA THR A 26 -2.68 -9.89 5.35
C THR A 26 -2.62 -9.50 3.87
N GLY A 27 -2.66 -8.21 3.59
CA GLY A 27 -2.65 -7.66 2.23
C GLY A 27 -1.26 -7.19 1.80
N PRO A 28 -1.16 -6.65 0.57
CA PRO A 28 0.04 -5.98 0.11
C PRO A 28 0.50 -4.87 1.08
N LEU A 29 1.81 -4.77 1.25
CA LEU A 29 2.52 -3.86 2.14
C LEU A 29 3.58 -3.11 1.33
N CYS A 30 3.81 -1.84 1.64
CA CYS A 30 4.92 -1.05 1.15
C CYS A 30 5.49 -0.21 2.29
N VAL A 31 6.81 -0.02 2.29
CA VAL A 31 7.49 0.92 3.19
C VAL A 31 8.10 2.02 2.31
N ILE A 32 7.80 3.26 2.64
CA ILE A 32 8.37 4.46 2.02
C ILE A 32 8.91 5.28 3.17
N GLY A 33 10.22 5.58 3.20
CA GLY A 33 10.83 6.20 4.37
C GLY A 33 10.65 5.32 5.62
N ASN A 34 10.05 5.89 6.67
CA ASN A 34 9.73 5.20 7.92
C ASN A 34 8.23 4.86 8.03
N GLU A 35 7.47 5.15 6.97
CA GLU A 35 6.03 5.01 6.94
C GLU A 35 5.63 3.67 6.30
N ILE A 36 4.73 2.96 6.98
CA ILE A 36 4.17 1.69 6.51
C ILE A 36 2.83 1.94 5.85
N PHE A 37 2.67 1.47 4.61
CA PHE A 37 1.44 1.51 3.83
C PHE A 37 0.91 0.10 3.58
N ALA A 38 -0.38 -0.11 3.75
CA ALA A 38 -1.00 -1.40 3.57
C ALA A 38 -2.37 -1.31 2.89
N GLU A 39 -2.83 -2.43 2.36
CA GLU A 39 -4.26 -2.63 2.11
C GLU A 39 -4.91 -3.33 3.31
N HIS A 40 -5.97 -2.73 3.85
CA HIS A 40 -6.80 -3.33 4.89
C HIS A 40 -8.28 -3.04 4.60
N ASP A 41 -9.14 -4.05 4.68
CA ASP A 41 -10.58 -3.94 4.42
C ASP A 41 -10.91 -3.12 3.16
N ARG A 42 -10.23 -3.46 2.05
CA ARG A 42 -10.43 -2.81 0.74
C ARG A 42 -10.06 -1.32 0.71
N LYS A 43 -9.43 -0.79 1.75
CA LYS A 43 -8.90 0.58 1.87
C LYS A 43 -7.39 0.55 1.89
N TYR A 44 -6.78 1.64 1.43
CA TYR A 44 -5.36 1.86 1.65
C TYR A 44 -5.16 2.67 2.92
N THR A 45 -4.33 2.11 3.79
CA THR A 45 -4.03 2.64 5.11
C THR A 45 -2.55 2.91 5.23
N TRP A 46 -2.22 3.79 6.17
CA TRP A 46 -0.86 3.98 6.65
C TRP A 46 -0.83 3.73 8.17
N TYR A 47 0.30 3.26 8.68
CA TYR A 47 0.49 3.15 10.11
C TYR A 47 1.00 4.48 10.67
N ASN A 48 0.21 5.09 11.54
CA ASN A 48 0.63 6.28 12.27
C ASN A 48 1.29 5.85 13.59
N PRO A 49 2.61 6.00 13.73
CA PRO A 49 3.32 5.58 14.93
C PRO A 49 2.94 6.41 16.16
N THR A 50 2.57 7.69 15.97
CA THR A 50 2.21 8.60 17.05
C THR A 50 0.96 8.16 17.81
N ASN A 51 0.01 7.52 17.13
CA ASN A 51 -1.21 7.03 17.77
C ASN A 51 -1.38 5.49 17.73
N GLY A 52 -0.35 4.78 17.23
CA GLY A 52 -0.31 3.33 17.18
C GLY A 52 -1.44 2.69 16.37
N LYS A 53 -1.97 3.38 15.35
CA LYS A 53 -3.15 2.92 14.61
C LYS A 53 -2.95 2.99 13.11
N GLN A 54 -3.57 2.03 12.41
CA GLN A 54 -3.77 2.14 10.97
C GLN A 54 -4.85 3.19 10.69
N GLN A 55 -4.56 4.09 9.76
CA GLN A 55 -5.48 5.13 9.33
C GLN A 55 -5.63 5.12 7.83
N VAL A 56 -6.84 5.41 7.34
CA VAL A 56 -7.11 5.50 5.90
C VAL A 56 -6.39 6.70 5.31
N ILE A 57 -5.77 6.50 4.14
CA ILE A 57 -5.17 7.59 3.37
C ILE A 57 -6.28 8.39 2.70
N ASP A 58 -6.32 9.69 2.96
CA ASP A 58 -7.30 10.60 2.37
C ASP A 58 -7.00 10.85 0.88
N GLY A 59 -8.00 11.28 0.10
CA GLY A 59 -7.78 11.73 -1.28
C GLY A 59 -7.69 10.63 -2.35
N LEU A 60 -7.89 9.36 -2.00
CA LEU A 60 -7.83 8.23 -2.94
C LEU A 60 -9.17 7.86 -3.60
N ASN A 61 -10.15 8.77 -3.60
CA ASN A 61 -11.51 8.53 -4.10
C ASN A 61 -11.53 8.04 -5.55
N ASP A 62 -10.69 8.59 -6.42
CA ASP A 62 -10.68 8.22 -7.83
C ASP A 62 -10.08 6.83 -8.07
N VAL A 63 -9.14 6.39 -7.22
CA VAL A 63 -8.67 5.01 -7.23
C VAL A 63 -9.80 4.07 -6.84
N TYR A 64 -10.56 4.40 -5.78
CA TYR A 64 -11.69 3.57 -5.34
C TYR A 64 -12.81 3.49 -6.40
N LYS A 65 -13.14 4.59 -7.08
CA LYS A 65 -14.14 4.61 -8.15
C LYS A 65 -13.77 3.72 -9.34
N LYS A 66 -12.47 3.59 -9.64
CA LYS A 66 -12.01 2.73 -10.75
C LYS A 66 -11.98 1.24 -10.39
N ARG A 67 -12.17 0.84 -9.13
CA ARG A 67 -12.19 -0.58 -8.76
C ARG A 67 -13.56 -1.19 -9.07
N ALA A 68 -13.56 -2.28 -9.83
CA ALA A 68 -14.73 -3.16 -9.93
C ALA A 68 -14.92 -4.00 -8.64
N ASN A 69 -16.12 -4.56 -8.41
CA ASN A 69 -16.42 -5.38 -7.23
C ASN A 69 -15.51 -6.59 -7.03
N ASN A 70 -14.89 -7.08 -8.10
CA ASN A 70 -14.03 -8.26 -8.15
C ASN A 70 -12.54 -7.90 -8.35
N TYR A 71 -12.15 -6.74 -7.83
CA TYR A 71 -10.76 -6.34 -7.83
C TYR A 71 -9.93 -7.09 -6.79
N ARG A 72 -8.62 -7.13 -7.01
CA ARG A 72 -7.62 -7.53 -6.02
C ARG A 72 -6.40 -6.62 -6.13
N THR A 73 -6.02 -5.98 -5.03
CA THR A 73 -4.70 -5.31 -4.97
C THR A 73 -3.62 -6.38 -5.02
N ILE A 74 -2.67 -6.20 -5.93
CA ILE A 74 -1.59 -7.15 -6.18
C ILE A 74 -0.36 -6.71 -5.38
N GLN A 75 0.02 -5.44 -5.51
CA GLN A 75 1.22 -4.88 -4.91
C GLN A 75 1.04 -3.42 -4.53
N LEU A 76 1.75 -3.03 -3.47
CA LEU A 76 2.06 -1.64 -3.14
C LEU A 76 3.58 -1.50 -3.30
N VAL A 77 4.05 -0.47 -3.98
CA VAL A 77 5.47 -0.30 -4.32
C VAL A 77 5.91 1.13 -4.06
N ASN A 78 7.13 1.30 -3.56
CA ASN A 78 7.79 2.59 -3.45
C ASN A 78 8.49 2.91 -4.77
N HIS A 79 8.12 4.01 -5.43
CA HIS A 79 8.81 4.49 -6.62
C HIS A 79 9.04 6.00 -6.52
N GLY A 80 10.28 6.41 -6.27
CA GLY A 80 10.66 7.82 -6.16
C GLY A 80 9.96 8.54 -4.99
N GLY A 81 9.76 7.86 -3.86
CA GLY A 81 9.03 8.40 -2.70
C GLY A 81 7.51 8.43 -2.87
N LYS A 82 6.99 7.93 -3.98
CA LYS A 82 5.54 7.84 -4.24
C LYS A 82 5.04 6.43 -4.00
N LEU A 83 3.78 6.34 -3.57
CA LEU A 83 3.09 5.08 -3.44
C LEU A 83 2.50 4.68 -4.79
N VAL A 84 3.00 3.57 -5.35
CA VAL A 84 2.45 2.94 -6.54
C VAL A 84 1.54 1.80 -6.11
N ILE A 85 0.31 1.82 -6.62
CA ILE A 85 -0.72 0.85 -6.31
C ILE A 85 -1.02 0.06 -7.58
N LEU A 86 -0.80 -1.26 -7.53
CA LEU A 86 -1.14 -2.18 -8.61
C LEU A 86 -2.32 -3.05 -8.18
N TRP A 87 -3.39 -3.05 -8.98
CA TRP A 87 -4.54 -3.93 -8.77
C TRP A 87 -5.02 -4.52 -10.09
N ASN A 88 -5.65 -5.69 -10.02
CA ASN A 88 -6.38 -6.22 -11.16
C ASN A 88 -7.88 -6.29 -10.91
N GLU A 89 -8.63 -6.35 -12.00
CA GLU A 89 -10.03 -6.73 -12.03
C GLU A 89 -10.16 -8.01 -12.85
N THR A 90 -10.91 -8.99 -12.33
CA THR A 90 -11.13 -10.24 -13.07
C THR A 90 -12.47 -10.18 -13.81
N ARG A 91 -12.47 -10.25 -15.13
CA ARG A 91 -13.69 -10.37 -15.94
C ARG A 91 -13.70 -11.71 -16.66
N ARG A 92 -14.53 -12.66 -16.19
CA ARG A 92 -14.58 -14.04 -16.71
C ARG A 92 -13.19 -14.69 -16.68
N LYS A 93 -12.61 -15.04 -17.83
CA LYS A 93 -11.26 -15.62 -17.97
C LYS A 93 -10.17 -14.58 -18.26
N ARG A 94 -10.51 -13.30 -18.24
CA ARG A 94 -9.58 -12.19 -18.51
C ARG A 94 -9.36 -11.35 -17.26
N LYS A 95 -8.21 -10.69 -17.19
CA LYS A 95 -7.89 -9.73 -16.13
C LYS A 95 -7.43 -8.41 -16.74
N ARG A 96 -7.83 -7.32 -16.10
CA ARG A 96 -7.36 -5.95 -16.36
C ARG A 96 -6.36 -5.57 -15.31
N LEU A 97 -5.23 -4.98 -15.69
CA LEU A 97 -4.22 -4.49 -14.76
C LEU A 97 -4.26 -2.97 -14.73
N TRP A 98 -4.39 -2.40 -13.54
CA TRP A 98 -4.38 -0.98 -13.28
C TRP A 98 -3.18 -0.58 -12.45
N CYS A 99 -2.76 0.67 -12.63
CA CYS A 99 -1.71 1.30 -11.85
C CYS A 99 -2.14 2.70 -11.45
N ALA A 100 -1.98 3.03 -10.17
CA ALA A 100 -2.07 4.39 -9.68
C ALA A 100 -0.75 4.82 -9.06
N VAL A 101 -0.34 6.06 -9.36
CA VAL A 101 0.80 6.71 -8.73
C VAL A 101 0.27 7.80 -7.80
N VAL A 102 0.63 7.70 -6.53
CA VAL A 102 0.10 8.56 -5.47
C VAL A 102 1.26 9.27 -4.79
N SER A 103 1.24 10.60 -4.86
CA SER A 103 2.08 11.44 -4.01
C SER A 103 1.47 11.56 -2.63
N LEU A 104 2.32 11.47 -1.62
CA LEU A 104 1.92 11.43 -0.21
C LEU A 104 2.32 12.73 0.48
N GLU A 105 1.44 13.25 1.30
CA GLU A 105 1.66 14.45 2.10
C GLU A 105 1.13 14.20 3.52
N GLU A 106 2.03 14.26 4.50
CA GLU A 106 1.67 14.25 5.90
C GLU A 106 1.16 15.63 6.32
N ARG A 107 0.02 15.67 7.01
CA ARG A 107 -0.57 16.91 7.53
C ARG A 107 -0.87 16.79 9.01
N SER A 108 -0.24 17.66 9.79
CA SER A 108 -0.57 17.85 11.19
C SER A 108 -1.84 18.71 11.30
N THR A 109 -2.85 18.19 12.00
CA THR A 109 -4.07 18.93 12.32
C THR A 109 -4.28 18.94 13.84
N PRO A 110 -5.14 19.80 14.38
CA PRO A 110 -5.49 19.75 15.82
C PRO A 110 -6.07 18.38 16.25
N LEU A 111 -6.59 17.59 15.32
CA LEU A 111 -7.13 16.24 15.55
C LEU A 111 -6.05 15.14 15.42
N GLY A 112 -4.79 15.53 15.21
CA GLY A 112 -3.66 14.63 14.99
C GLY A 112 -3.14 14.64 13.54
N THR A 113 -2.15 13.79 13.31
CA THR A 113 -1.51 13.61 12.01
C THR A 113 -2.34 12.74 11.08
N ARG A 114 -2.57 13.24 9.85
CA ARG A 114 -3.25 12.52 8.76
C ARG A 114 -2.35 12.42 7.54
N MET A 115 -2.51 11.35 6.78
CA MET A 115 -1.83 11.17 5.50
C MET A 115 -2.80 11.46 4.35
N ARG A 116 -2.43 12.40 3.48
CA ARG A 116 -3.18 12.73 2.27
C ARG A 116 -2.46 12.16 1.05
N GLY A 117 -3.20 11.43 0.22
CA GLY A 117 -2.76 10.99 -1.09
C GLY A 117 -3.30 11.90 -2.19
N LYS A 118 -2.41 12.35 -3.09
CA LYS A 118 -2.78 12.96 -4.37
C LYS A 118 -2.51 11.96 -5.49
N VAL A 119 -3.57 11.54 -6.16
CA VAL A 119 -3.47 10.65 -7.32
C VAL A 119 -2.91 11.45 -8.50
N GLU A 120 -1.68 11.18 -8.89
CA GLU A 120 -1.03 11.84 -10.04
C GLU A 120 -1.35 11.15 -11.36
N ARG A 121 -1.50 9.82 -11.31
CA ARG A 121 -1.78 8.97 -12.46
C ARG A 121 -2.62 7.79 -12.03
N CYS A 122 -3.52 7.33 -12.90
CA CYS A 122 -4.41 6.21 -12.60
C CYS A 122 -4.85 5.54 -13.91
N ASP A 123 -4.04 4.62 -14.42
CA ASP A 123 -4.11 4.15 -15.80
C ASP A 123 -4.32 2.65 -15.88
N LEU A 124 -4.99 2.24 -16.96
CA LEU A 124 -5.11 0.84 -17.35
C LEU A 124 -3.83 0.44 -18.09
N LEU A 125 -2.99 -0.39 -17.48
CA LEU A 125 -1.75 -0.87 -18.08
C LEU A 125 -1.99 -2.03 -19.05
N LEU A 126 -2.98 -2.87 -18.75
CA LEU A 126 -3.31 -4.03 -19.57
C LEU A 126 -4.82 -4.26 -19.58
N ASP A 127 -5.44 -4.18 -20.76
CA ASP A 127 -6.88 -4.30 -20.89
C ASP A 127 -7.39 -5.75 -20.90
N SER A 128 -6.56 -6.71 -21.34
CA SER A 128 -7.02 -8.08 -21.57
C SER A 128 -5.92 -9.13 -21.46
N ALA A 129 -5.46 -9.41 -20.24
CA ALA A 129 -4.62 -10.58 -19.97
C ALA A 129 -5.46 -11.84 -19.79
N HIS A 130 -4.94 -13.00 -20.20
CA HIS A 130 -5.48 -14.28 -19.75
C HIS A 130 -5.33 -14.42 -18.23
N LYS A 131 -6.27 -15.08 -17.54
CA LYS A 131 -6.28 -15.19 -16.07
C LYS A 131 -5.01 -15.78 -15.45
N SER A 132 -4.24 -16.53 -16.24
CA SER A 132 -2.98 -17.18 -15.83
C SER A 132 -1.77 -16.25 -15.84
N TYR A 133 -1.91 -14.98 -16.23
CA TYR A 133 -0.80 -14.04 -16.18
C TYR A 133 -0.30 -13.93 -14.72
N MET A 134 1.02 -13.85 -14.57
CA MET A 134 1.70 -13.59 -13.31
C MET A 134 2.48 -12.29 -13.43
N LEU A 135 2.40 -11.45 -12.39
CA LEU A 135 3.26 -10.29 -12.24
C LEU A 135 4.53 -10.74 -11.53
N SER A 136 5.66 -10.40 -12.12
CA SER A 136 6.97 -10.51 -11.49
C SER A 136 7.44 -9.11 -11.13
N SER A 137 7.94 -8.95 -9.91
CA SER A 137 8.55 -7.71 -9.45
C SER A 137 9.98 -7.98 -9.02
N CYS A 138 10.88 -7.04 -9.29
CA CYS A 138 12.22 -7.01 -8.70
C CYS A 138 12.33 -5.76 -7.83
N LEU A 139 12.96 -5.91 -6.67
CA LEU A 139 13.40 -4.76 -5.87
C LEU A 139 14.79 -4.39 -6.40
N SER A 140 14.90 -3.20 -6.97
CA SER A 140 16.23 -2.66 -7.31
C SER A 140 16.92 -2.30 -6.01
N VAL A 141 18.00 -3.01 -5.69
CA VAL A 141 18.90 -2.63 -4.59
C VAL A 141 19.83 -1.57 -5.18
N LEU A 142 19.41 -0.30 -5.11
CA LEU A 142 20.38 0.80 -5.23
C LEU A 142 21.11 0.84 -3.90
N LEU A 143 22.35 0.33 -3.90
CA LEU A 143 23.33 0.47 -2.82
C LEU A 143 23.77 1.93 -2.70
#